data_AF-X0Y740-F1
#
_entry.id   AF-X0Y740-F1
#
_cell.length_a   1.000
_cell.length_b   1.000
_cell.length_c   1.000
_cell.angle_alpha   90.00
_cell.angle_beta   90.00
_cell.angle_gamma   90.00
#
_symmetry.space_group_name_H-M   'P 1'
#
loop_
_entity.id
_entity.type
_entity.pdbx_description
1 polymer ?
#
loop_
_entity_poly.entity_id
_entity_poly.type
_entity_poly.pdbx_seq_one_letter_code
_entity_poly.pdbx_strand_id
1 'polypeptide(L)' 'MSMSERVARLRQQSLDAQPTLSSERAELLTEFYQQDLGLVSAPVRRALAFQYLMESKAI' A
#
# COMPACT_ATOMS: atom_id res chain seq x y z
N MET A 1 18.09 -7.01 26.71
CA MET A 1 17.86 -5.61 26.30
C MET A 1 16.44 -5.24 26.73
N SER A 2 16.26 -4.18 27.53
CA SER A 2 14.92 -3.69 27.89
C SER A 2 14.35 -2.84 26.74
N MET A 3 13.02 -2.79 26.63
CA MET A 3 12.32 -2.02 25.59
C MET A 3 12.43 -0.52 25.87
N SER A 4 12.73 0.29 24.85
CA SER A 4 12.76 1.75 25.02
C SER A 4 11.34 2.32 25.17
N GLU A 5 11.21 3.46 25.84
CA GLU A 5 9.92 4.15 26.01
C GLU A 5 9.25 4.44 24.67
N ARG A 6 10.03 4.86 23.65
CA ARG A 6 9.53 5.08 22.29
C ARG A 6 8.88 3.83 21.71
N VAL A 7 9.52 2.66 21.88
CA VAL A 7 8.99 1.39 21.38
C VAL A 7 7.76 0.95 22.19
N ALA A 8 7.73 1.22 23.50
CA ALA A 8 6.56 0.99 24.35
C ALA A 8 5.32 1.76 23.86
N ARG A 9 5.46 3.04 23.55
CA ARG A 9 4.35 3.87 23.03
C ARG A 9 3.86 3.38 21.66
N LEU A 10 4.77 3.09 20.72
CA LEU A 10 4.40 2.57 19.39
C LEU A 10 3.70 1.20 19.47
N ARG A 11 4.17 0.32 20.37
CA ARG A 11 3.53 -0.97 20.59
C ARG A 11 2.10 -0.81 21.09
N GLN A 12 1.90 0.08 22.07
CA GLN A 12 0.56 0.31 22.62
C GLN A 12 -0.40 0.88 21.56
N GLN A 13 0.06 1.85 20.75
CA GLN A 13 -0.71 2.35 19.60
C GLN A 13 -1.13 1.24 18.63
N SER A 14 -0.24 0.29 18.34
CA SER A 14 -0.55 -0.86 17.47
C SER A 14 -1.56 -1.83 18.11
N LEU A 15 -1.55 -1.99 19.43
CA LEU A 15 -2.47 -2.89 20.14
C LEU A 15 -3.86 -2.26 20.29
N ASP A 16 -3.93 -0.94 20.46
CA ASP A 16 -5.20 -0.22 20.65
C ASP A 16 -5.90 0.12 19.32
N ALA A 17 -5.19 -0.01 18.19
CA ALA A 17 -5.72 0.28 16.86
C ALA A 17 -6.95 -0.58 16.55
N GLN A 18 -8.05 0.08 16.19
CA GLN A 18 -9.26 -0.62 15.75
C GLN A 18 -9.05 -1.21 14.35
N PRO A 19 -9.42 -2.48 14.10
CA PRO A 19 -9.34 -3.06 12.76
C PRO A 19 -10.24 -2.32 11.77
N THR A 20 -9.69 -1.94 10.63
CA THR A 20 -10.41 -1.25 9.53
C THR A 20 -10.00 -1.81 8.18
N LEU A 21 -10.81 -1.57 7.15
CA LEU A 21 -10.47 -1.86 5.75
C LEU A 21 -10.21 -0.56 4.99
N SER A 22 -9.16 -0.54 4.17
CA SER A 22 -8.91 0.53 3.20
C SER A 22 -9.12 -0.02 1.79
N SER A 23 -9.96 0.65 1.00
CA SER A 23 -10.23 0.31 -0.41
C SER A 23 -9.23 0.94 -1.38
N GLU A 24 -8.43 1.91 -0.94
CA GLU A 24 -7.58 2.76 -1.77
C GLU A 24 -6.73 1.95 -2.77
N ARG A 25 -6.01 0.92 -2.29
CA ARG A 25 -5.19 0.07 -3.16
C ARG A 25 -6.02 -0.62 -4.24
N ALA A 26 -7.21 -1.09 -3.91
CA ALA A 26 -8.08 -1.79 -4.86
C ALA A 26 -8.60 -0.83 -5.92
N GLU A 27 -8.98 0.38 -5.53
CA GLU A 27 -9.42 1.44 -6.44
C GLU A 27 -8.29 1.85 -7.40
N LEU A 28 -7.11 2.19 -6.88
CA LEU A 28 -5.96 2.61 -7.69
C LEU A 28 -5.50 1.51 -8.66
N LEU A 29 -5.45 0.25 -8.22
CA LEU A 29 -5.09 -0.83 -9.12
C LEU A 29 -6.18 -1.07 -10.17
N THR A 30 -7.45 -0.98 -9.80
CA THR A 30 -8.55 -1.14 -10.75
C THR A 30 -8.48 -0.07 -11.84
N GLU A 31 -8.24 1.19 -11.45
CA GLU A 31 -8.02 2.29 -12.38
C GLU A 31 -6.83 2.02 -13.32
N PHE A 32 -5.67 1.63 -12.78
CA PHE A 32 -4.49 1.31 -13.58
C PHE A 32 -4.76 0.23 -14.63
N TYR A 33 -5.45 -0.85 -14.25
CA TYR A 33 -5.72 -1.98 -15.15
C TYR A 33 -6.81 -1.70 -16.19
N GLN A 34 -7.60 -0.64 -16.03
CA GLN A 34 -8.53 -0.16 -17.06
C GLN A 34 -7.83 0.60 -18.19
N GLN A 35 -6.57 1.02 -17.99
CA GLN A 35 -5.78 1.73 -19.00
C GLN A 35 -5.28 0.76 -20.09
N ASP A 36 -5.23 1.22 -21.34
CA ASP A 36 -4.57 0.49 -22.42
C ASP A 36 -3.06 0.78 -22.42
N LEU A 37 -2.29 -0.19 -21.94
CA LEU A 37 -0.82 -0.13 -21.89
C LEU A 37 -0.16 -0.73 -23.15
N GLY A 38 -0.95 -1.23 -24.10
CA GLY A 38 -0.46 -1.96 -25.25
C GLY A 38 0.28 -3.27 -24.89
N LEU A 39 1.24 -3.64 -25.74
CA LEU A 39 2.01 -4.88 -25.59
C LEU A 39 3.13 -4.73 -24.56
N VAL A 40 2.79 -5.01 -23.31
CA VAL A 40 3.74 -5.17 -22.21
C VAL A 40 3.68 -6.58 -21.65
N SER A 41 4.84 -7.12 -21.25
CA SER A 41 4.89 -8.42 -20.57
C SER A 41 4.19 -8.34 -19.21
N ALA A 42 3.64 -9.47 -18.76
CA ALA A 42 2.94 -9.51 -17.47
C ALA A 42 3.81 -9.04 -16.27
N PRO A 43 5.12 -9.36 -16.19
CA PRO A 43 5.98 -8.82 -15.13
C PRO A 43 6.13 -7.29 -15.19
N VAL A 44 6.33 -6.72 -16.38
CA VAL A 44 6.44 -5.26 -16.56
C VAL A 44 5.13 -4.57 -16.21
N ARG A 45 3.99 -5.12 -16.63
CA ARG A 45 2.67 -4.59 -16.28
C ARG A 45 2.47 -4.48 -14.77
N ARG A 46 2.90 -5.49 -14.00
CA ARG A 46 2.82 -5.47 -12.52
C ARG A 46 3.76 -4.44 -11.90
N ALA A 47 4.96 -4.27 -12.47
CA ALA A 47 5.91 -3.25 -12.00
C ALA A 47 5.34 -1.83 -12.21
N LEU A 48 4.74 -1.57 -13.37
CA LEU A 48 4.07 -0.31 -13.66
C LEU A 48 2.85 -0.07 -12.75
N ALA A 49 2.04 -1.09 -12.49
CA ALA A 49 0.93 -1.00 -11.54
C ALA A 49 1.41 -0.62 -10.14
N PHE A 50 2.54 -1.20 -9.72
CA PHE A 50 3.16 -0.86 -8.44
C PHE A 50 3.71 0.56 -8.42
N GLN A 51 4.35 1.02 -9.50
CA GLN A 51 4.78 2.40 -9.63
C GLN A 51 3.60 3.37 -9.49
N TYR A 52 2.53 3.16 -10.25
CA TYR A 52 1.31 3.97 -10.19
C TYR A 52 0.71 4.02 -8.78
N LEU A 53 0.63 2.86 -8.10
CA LEU A 53 0.18 2.78 -6.72
C LEU A 53 1.04 3.63 -5.78
N MET A 54 2.37 3.55 -5.91
CA MET A 54 3.29 4.28 -5.04
C MET A 54 3.29 5.79 -5.27
N GLU A 55 3.05 6.22 -6.51
CA GLU A 55 2.92 7.64 -6.88
C GLU A 55 1.61 8.25 -6.39
N SER A 56 0.55 7.44 -6.24
CA SER A 56 -0.82 7.92 -5.99
C SER A 56 -1.35 7.70 -4.58
N LYS A 57 -0.86 6.68 -3.85
CA LYS A 57 -1.36 6.34 -2.50
C LYS A 57 -1.07 7.46 -1.49
N ALA A 58 -1.91 7.58 -0.46
CA ALA A 58 -1.62 8.40 0.70
C ALA A 58 -0.36 7.91 1.46
N ILE A 59 0.37 8.82 2.11
CA ILE A 59 1.56 8.55 2.94
C ILE A 59 1.30 9.05 4.36
#